data_AF-A0AAN8L720-F1
#
_entry.id   AF-A0AAN8L720-F1
#
_cell.length_a   1.000
_cell.length_b   1.000
_cell.length_c   1.000
_cell.angle_alpha   90.00
_cell.angle_beta   90.00
_cell.angle_gamma   90.00
#
_symmetry.space_group_name_H-M   'P 1'
#
loop_
_entity.id
_entity.type
_entity.pdbx_description
1 polymer ?
#
loop_
_entity_poly.entity_id
_entity_poly.type
_entity_poly.pdbx_seq_one_letter_code
_entity_poly.pdbx_strand_id
1 'polypeptide(L)'
;MGVPRGSILLETEAINTGDNICFSYRLLKERNIPANRVILVQQPFMERRVFATFLRQWPAIVTSRQMGLCLPPPHCGHCHGSHHIHGVLERICDYPQKGFQVEQEITPSALSAYHWFLQAGYIPK
;
A
#
# COMPACT_ATOMS: atom_id res chain seq x y z
N MET A 1 -5.05 12.81 20.76
CA MET A 1 -4.18 11.62 20.61
C MET A 1 -3.18 11.63 21.76
N GLY A 2 -3.13 10.58 22.58
CA GLY A 2 -2.35 10.50 23.82
C GLY A 2 -0.99 9.79 23.68
N VAL A 3 -0.42 9.74 22.47
CA VAL A 3 0.88 9.09 22.23
C VAL A 3 2.01 10.08 22.57
N PRO A 4 2.98 9.72 23.42
CA PRO A 4 4.11 10.59 23.74
C PRO A 4 4.93 10.96 22.50
N ARG A 5 5.39 12.22 22.41
CA ARG A 5 6.22 12.68 21.27
C ARG A 5 7.48 11.83 21.07
N GLY A 6 8.14 11.40 22.15
CA GLY A 6 9.33 10.54 22.09
C GLY A 6 9.07 9.14 21.52
N SER A 7 7.81 8.71 21.43
CA SER A 7 7.41 7.44 20.83
C SER A 7 7.02 7.58 19.35
N ILE A 8 7.17 8.77 18.76
CA ILE A 8 6.85 9.05 17.37
C ILE A 8 8.16 9.33 16.63
N LEU A 9 8.39 8.59 15.55
CA LEU A 9 9.44 8.86 14.60
C LEU A 9 8.81 9.39 13.31
N LEU A 10 9.40 10.45 12.76
CA LEU A 10 8.94 11.09 11.55
C LEU A 10 9.94 10.84 10.43
N GLU A 11 9.42 10.38 9.30
CA GLU A 11 10.11 10.25 8.02
C GLU A 11 9.38 11.19 7.03
N THR A 12 10.11 12.07 6.34
CA THR A 12 9.55 13.20 5.57
C THR A 12 9.99 13.27 4.11
N GLU A 13 10.90 12.40 3.69
CA GLU A 13 11.57 12.47 2.39
C GLU A 13 10.94 11.55 1.34
N ALA A 14 10.12 10.58 1.78
CA ALA A 14 9.53 9.62 0.86
C ALA A 14 8.49 10.24 -0.09
N ILE A 15 8.62 9.93 -1.38
CA ILE A 15 7.69 10.40 -2.43
C ILE A 15 6.83 9.28 -3.01
N ASN A 16 7.10 8.03 -2.64
CA ASN A 16 6.36 6.86 -3.10
C ASN A 16 6.34 5.76 -2.01
N THR A 17 5.54 4.71 -2.24
CA THR A 17 5.40 3.61 -1.26
C THR A 17 6.67 2.83 -1.02
N GLY A 18 7.55 2.70 -2.02
CA GLY A 18 8.86 2.06 -1.83
C GLY A 18 9.75 2.91 -0.92
N ASP A 19 9.81 4.21 -1.16
CA ASP A 19 10.56 5.14 -0.32
C ASP A 19 10.04 5.12 1.11
N ASN A 20 8.72 5.14 1.32
CA ASN A 20 8.13 5.07 2.67
C ASN A 20 8.69 3.89 3.46
N ILE A 21 8.84 2.73 2.80
CA ILE A 21 9.30 1.49 3.42
C ILE A 21 10.81 1.52 3.62
N CYS A 22 11.58 1.83 2.58
CA CYS A 22 13.03 1.90 2.63
C CYS A 22 13.53 2.94 3.63
N PHE A 23 12.93 4.13 3.66
CA PHE A 23 13.35 5.23 4.51
C PHE A 23 12.90 5.02 5.95
N SER A 24 11.70 4.45 6.19
CA SER A 24 11.30 4.00 7.53
C SER A 24 12.26 2.94 8.07
N TYR A 25 12.72 2.00 7.23
CA TYR A 25 13.69 0.98 7.64
C TYR A 25 15.00 1.58 8.06
N ARG A 26 15.52 2.48 7.21
CA ARG A 26 16.75 3.22 7.46
C ARG A 26 16.64 4.01 8.77
N LEU A 27 15.55 4.73 8.99
CA LEU A 27 15.31 5.51 10.20
C LEU A 27 15.33 4.63 11.46
N LEU A 28 14.70 3.45 11.42
CA LEU A 28 14.74 2.52 12.56
C LEU A 28 16.15 1.99 12.82
N LYS A 29 16.91 1.68 11.75
CA LYS A 29 18.31 1.23 11.86
C LYS A 29 19.21 2.31 12.45
N GLU A 30 19.12 3.54 11.97
CA GLU A 30 19.89 4.69 12.47
C GLU A 30 19.61 4.97 13.95
N ARG A 31 18.38 4.73 14.40
CA ARG A 31 17.97 4.87 15.82
C ARG A 31 18.23 3.61 16.65
N ASN A 32 18.82 2.55 16.08
CA ASN A 32 19.05 1.26 16.73
C ASN A 32 17.77 0.63 17.33
N ILE A 33 16.64 0.79 16.65
CA ILE A 33 15.35 0.23 17.09
C ILE A 33 15.11 -1.10 16.36
N PRO A 34 15.09 -2.25 17.07
CA PRO A 34 14.80 -3.53 16.46
C PRO A 34 13.30 -3.63 16.10
N ALA A 35 13.00 -3.83 14.83
CA ALA A 35 11.63 -4.01 14.33
C ALA A 35 11.45 -5.37 13.67
N ASN A 36 11.15 -6.37 14.50
CA ASN A 36 10.93 -7.75 14.04
C ASN A 36 9.49 -7.98 13.55
N ARG A 37 8.56 -7.11 13.97
CA ARG A 37 7.15 -7.11 13.58
C ARG A 37 6.69 -5.67 13.39
N VAL A 38 6.03 -5.42 12.27
CA VAL A 38 5.54 -4.09 11.91
C VAL A 38 4.07 -4.21 11.48
N ILE A 39 3.27 -3.22 11.88
CA ILE A 39 1.90 -3.06 11.40
C ILE A 39 1.92 -1.93 10.37
N LEU A 40 1.51 -2.23 9.14
CA LEU A 40 1.33 -1.23 8.11
C LEU A 40 -0.12 -0.75 8.13
N VAL A 41 -0.31 0.56 8.26
CA VAL A 41 -1.63 1.18 8.23
C VAL A 41 -1.74 2.00 6.96
N GLN A 42 -2.72 1.66 6.12
CA GLN A 42 -2.99 2.36 4.87
C GLN A 42 -4.49 2.34 4.56
N GLN A 43 -4.91 3.18 3.61
CA GLN A 43 -6.22 3.09 2.96
C GLN A 43 -6.54 1.64 2.51
N PRO A 44 -7.77 1.15 2.70
CA PRO A 44 -8.12 -0.27 2.47
C PRO A 44 -7.74 -0.79 1.08
N PHE A 45 -8.00 -0.01 0.03
CA PHE A 45 -7.74 -0.44 -1.35
C PHE A 45 -6.25 -0.52 -1.72
N MET A 46 -5.34 0.01 -0.89
CA MET A 46 -3.90 0.00 -1.12
C MET A 46 -3.19 -1.16 -0.42
N GLU A 47 -3.89 -1.89 0.45
CA GLU A 47 -3.32 -2.89 1.36
C GLU A 47 -2.43 -3.90 0.62
N ARG A 48 -2.96 -4.54 -0.44
CA ARG A 48 -2.22 -5.55 -1.21
C ARG A 48 -0.97 -4.97 -1.87
N ARG A 49 -1.05 -3.73 -2.39
CA ARG A 49 0.09 -3.04 -3.01
C ARG A 49 1.19 -2.75 -2.00
N VAL A 50 0.82 -2.20 -0.85
CA VAL A 50 1.76 -1.88 0.22
C VAL A 50 2.40 -3.16 0.75
N PHE A 51 1.61 -4.21 0.96
CA PHE A 51 2.09 -5.53 1.37
C PHE A 51 3.14 -6.08 0.39
N ALA A 52 2.82 -6.11 -0.90
CA ALA A 52 3.73 -6.62 -1.93
C ALA A 52 5.02 -5.79 -2.05
N THR A 53 4.93 -4.47 -1.86
CA THR A 53 6.09 -3.57 -1.84
C THR A 53 6.96 -3.84 -0.61
N PHE A 54 6.32 -4.04 0.56
CA PHE A 54 7.02 -4.31 1.82
C PHE A 54 7.80 -5.61 1.79
N LEU A 55 7.18 -6.70 1.33
CA LEU A 55 7.86 -7.98 1.22
C LEU A 55 9.07 -7.94 0.29
N ARG A 56 9.07 -7.05 -0.71
CA ARG A 56 10.21 -6.88 -1.62
C ARG A 56 11.37 -6.15 -0.97
N GLN A 57 11.10 -5.24 -0.04
CA GLN A 57 12.06 -4.22 0.40
C GLN A 57 12.44 -4.32 1.89
N TRP A 58 11.67 -5.05 2.71
CA TRP A 58 11.90 -5.19 4.15
C TRP A 58 11.89 -6.67 4.60
N PRO A 59 12.93 -7.14 5.30
CA PRO A 59 13.01 -8.51 5.79
C PRO A 59 12.25 -8.72 7.12
N ALA A 60 10.92 -8.55 7.14
CA ALA A 60 10.12 -8.72 8.36
C ALA A 60 8.72 -9.28 8.11
N ILE A 61 8.11 -9.74 9.20
CA ILE A 61 6.71 -10.19 9.21
C ILE A 61 5.80 -8.98 9.25
N VAL A 62 4.87 -8.92 8.30
CA VAL A 62 3.88 -7.85 8.17
C VAL A 62 2.47 -8.40 8.42
N THR A 63 1.65 -7.60 9.09
CA THR A 63 0.22 -7.86 9.26
C THR A 63 -0.58 -6.59 8.96
N SER A 64 -1.87 -6.75 8.69
CA SER A 64 -2.80 -5.68 8.39
C SER A 64 -4.11 -5.90 9.13
N ARG A 65 -4.82 -4.81 9.40
CA ARG A 65 -6.14 -4.86 10.05
C ARG A 65 -7.18 -5.27 9.01
N GLN A 66 -7.86 -6.39 9.23
CA GLN A 66 -8.99 -6.79 8.41
C GLN A 66 -10.11 -5.74 8.52
N MET A 67 -10.30 -4.97 7.45
CA MET A 67 -11.42 -4.05 7.31
C MET A 67 -12.22 -4.45 6.08
N GLY A 68 -13.54 -4.47 6.18
CA GLY A 68 -14.40 -4.62 5.01
C GLY A 68 -14.15 -3.48 4.02
N LEU A 69 -14.33 -3.75 2.72
CA LEU A 69 -14.34 -2.74 1.66
C LEU A 69 -15.54 -1.78 1.86
N CYS A 70 -15.42 -0.85 2.80
CA CYS A 70 -16.33 0.28 2.90
C CYS A 70 -15.75 1.40 2.04
N LEU A 71 -16.11 1.39 0.75
CA LEU A 71 -15.80 2.47 -0.17
C LEU A 71 -17.10 3.27 -0.44
N PRO A 72 -17.16 4.56 -0.07
CA PRO A 72 -16.26 5.29 0.83
C PRO A 72 -16.61 5.00 2.31
N PRO A 73 -15.70 5.24 3.27
CA PRO A 73 -16.09 5.40 4.66
C PRO A 73 -17.23 6.43 4.73
N PRO A 74 -18.25 6.26 5.59
CA PRO A 74 -19.41 7.17 5.67
C PRO A 74 -19.05 8.64 5.95
N HIS A 75 -17.79 8.94 6.26
CA HIS A 75 -17.27 10.26 6.60
C HIS A 75 -16.35 10.86 5.51
N CYS A 76 -16.03 10.13 4.44
CA CYS A 76 -15.24 10.65 3.33
C CYS A 76 -16.16 11.08 2.20
N GLY A 77 -16.38 12.40 2.08
CA GLY A 77 -17.18 13.00 1.00
C GLY A 77 -16.71 12.53 -0.38
N HIS A 78 -17.68 12.25 -1.26
CA HIS A 78 -17.54 11.93 -2.70
C HIS A 78 -16.14 11.49 -3.12
N CYS A 79 -15.76 10.26 -2.76
CA CYS A 79 -14.46 9.73 -3.16
C CYS A 79 -14.42 9.51 -4.67
N HIS A 80 -13.53 10.23 -5.35
CA HIS A 80 -12.90 9.87 -6.63
C HIS A 80 -12.11 8.54 -6.51
N GLY A 81 -12.76 7.46 -6.06
CA GLY A 81 -12.12 6.21 -5.63
C GLY A 81 -11.80 5.24 -6.77
N SER A 82 -12.54 5.28 -7.89
CA SER A 82 -12.40 4.30 -8.97
C SER A 82 -11.03 4.36 -9.66
N HIS A 83 -10.56 5.55 -10.05
CA HIS A 83 -9.26 5.70 -10.73
C HIS A 83 -8.08 5.24 -9.87
N HIS A 84 -8.15 5.48 -8.55
CA HIS A 84 -7.11 5.04 -7.62
C HIS A 84 -7.07 3.51 -7.49
N ILE A 85 -8.23 2.85 -7.46
CA ILE A 85 -8.31 1.39 -7.38
C ILE A 85 -7.77 0.75 -8.67
N HIS A 86 -8.10 1.30 -9.84
CA HIS A 86 -7.54 0.82 -11.12
C HIS A 86 -6.02 0.97 -11.16
N GLY A 87 -5.51 2.15 -10.79
CA GLY A 87 -4.08 2.39 -10.71
C GLY A 87 -3.38 1.50 -9.69
N VAL A 88 -4.06 1.05 -8.64
CA VAL A 88 -3.50 0.08 -7.70
C VAL A 88 -3.37 -1.29 -8.36
N LEU A 89 -4.42 -1.78 -9.02
CA LEU A 89 -4.38 -3.10 -9.63
C LEU A 89 -3.35 -3.17 -10.76
N GLU A 90 -3.28 -2.15 -11.62
CA GLU A 90 -2.26 -2.06 -12.68
C GLU A 90 -0.84 -2.18 -12.11
N ARG A 91 -0.56 -1.45 -11.02
CA ARG A 91 0.75 -1.52 -10.37
C ARG A 91 1.00 -2.86 -9.70
N ILE A 92 -0.03 -3.55 -9.18
CA ILE A 92 0.13 -4.91 -8.66
C ILE A 92 0.52 -5.89 -9.78
N CYS A 93 -0.01 -5.71 -11.00
CA CYS A 93 0.38 -6.50 -12.17
C CYS A 93 1.83 -6.18 -12.62
N ASP A 94 2.16 -4.90 -12.76
CA ASP A 94 3.35 -4.46 -13.51
C ASP A 94 4.62 -4.35 -12.66
N TYR A 95 4.49 -3.96 -11.40
CA TYR A 95 5.64 -3.62 -10.55
C TYR A 95 6.50 -4.81 -10.12
N PRO A 96 6.00 -6.06 -10.07
CA PRO A 96 6.86 -7.23 -9.91
C PRO A 96 7.96 -7.32 -10.98
N GLN A 97 7.62 -7.06 -12.25
CA GLN A 97 8.58 -7.09 -13.36
C GLN A 97 9.63 -5.97 -13.28
N LYS A 98 9.28 -4.86 -12.60
CA LYS A 98 10.18 -3.73 -12.34
C LYS A 98 11.01 -3.92 -11.06
N GLY A 99 10.79 -5.01 -10.32
CA GLY A 99 11.48 -5.32 -9.07
C GLY A 99 11.02 -4.49 -7.87
N PHE A 100 9.91 -3.74 -7.98
CA PHE A 100 9.41 -2.88 -6.89
C PHE A 100 8.48 -3.62 -5.91
N GLN A 101 7.82 -4.68 -6.36
CA GLN A 101 6.89 -5.50 -5.58
C GLN A 101 7.25 -6.99 -5.72
N VAL A 102 6.81 -7.82 -4.78
CA VAL A 102 6.70 -9.26 -5.02
C VAL A 102 5.44 -9.55 -5.84
N GLU A 103 5.44 -10.65 -6.59
CA GLU A 103 4.27 -11.07 -7.35
C GLU A 103 3.07 -11.36 -6.42
N GLN A 104 1.87 -11.04 -6.88
CA GLN A 104 0.62 -11.27 -6.16
C GLN A 104 -0.34 -12.05 -7.04
N GLU A 105 -1.07 -12.99 -6.44
CA GLU A 105 -2.14 -13.67 -7.16
C GLU A 105 -3.31 -12.71 -7.42
N ILE A 106 -3.75 -12.66 -8.67
CA ILE A 106 -4.88 -11.85 -9.12
C ILE A 106 -5.99 -12.79 -9.55
N THR A 107 -7.15 -12.67 -8.93
CA THR A 107 -8.29 -13.53 -9.27
C THR A 107 -8.81 -13.19 -10.67
N PRO A 108 -9.32 -14.18 -11.41
CA PRO A 108 -9.92 -13.93 -12.72
C PRO A 108 -11.02 -12.86 -12.67
N SER A 109 -11.83 -12.85 -11.61
CA SER A 109 -12.89 -11.85 -11.41
C SER A 109 -12.35 -10.42 -11.27
N ALA A 110 -11.24 -10.23 -10.54
CA ALA A 110 -10.62 -8.92 -10.38
C ALA A 110 -10.03 -8.42 -11.71
N LEU A 111 -9.40 -9.31 -12.47
CA LEU A 111 -8.85 -8.99 -13.78
C LEU A 111 -9.95 -8.69 -14.81
N SER A 112 -11.04 -9.47 -14.81
CA SER A 112 -12.20 -9.20 -15.66
C SER A 112 -12.85 -7.84 -15.34
N ALA A 113 -13.01 -7.51 -14.05
CA ALA A 113 -13.52 -6.20 -13.65
C ALA A 113 -12.62 -5.06 -14.15
N TYR A 114 -11.31 -5.21 -14.02
CA TYR A 114 -10.35 -4.23 -14.54
C TYR A 114 -10.46 -4.01 -16.05
N HIS A 115 -10.53 -5.09 -16.83
CA HIS A 115 -10.72 -4.99 -18.28
C HIS A 115 -12.04 -4.33 -18.65
N TRP A 116 -13.12 -4.61 -17.90
CA TRP A 116 -14.41 -3.95 -18.10
C TRP A 116 -14.30 -2.43 -17.92
N PHE A 117 -13.61 -1.97 -16.87
CA PHE A 117 -13.40 -0.54 -16.64
C PHE A 117 -12.54 0.11 -17.74
N LEU A 118 -11.51 -0.58 -18.24
CA LEU A 118 -10.73 -0.07 -19.39
C LEU A 118 -11.59 0.07 -20.64
N GLN A 119 -12.42 -0.92 -20.95
CA GLN A 119 -13.35 -0.88 -22.10
C GLN A 119 -14.41 0.21 -21.96
N ALA A 120 -14.85 0.51 -20.73
CA ALA A 120 -15.76 1.61 -20.43
C ALA A 120 -15.10 3.00 -20.45
N GLY A 121 -13.80 3.09 -20.78
CA GLY A 121 -13.08 4.36 -20.92
C GLY A 121 -12.48 4.92 -19.63
N TYR A 122 -12.44 4.13 -18.54
CA TYR A 122 -11.77 4.54 -17.31
C TYR A 122 -10.26 4.30 -17.42
N ILE A 123 -9.48 5.38 -17.48
CA ILE A 123 -8.02 5.31 -17.58
C ILE A 123 -7.40 5.33 -16.16
N PRO A 124 -6.48 4.40 -15.84
CA PRO A 124 -5.67 4.44 -14.62
C PRO A 124 -4.77 5.68 -14.59
N LYS A 125 -4.50 6.23 -13.40
CA LYS A 125 -3.47 7.26 -13.17
C LYS A 125 -2.31 6.69 -12.36
#